data_AF-A0A5N6ND68-F1
#
_entry.id   AF-A0A5N6ND68-F1
#
_cell.length_a   1.000
_cell.length_b   1.000
_cell.length_c   1.000
_cell.angle_alpha   90.00
_cell.angle_beta   90.00
_cell.angle_gamma   90.00
#
_symmetry.space_group_name_H-M   'P 1'
#
loop_
_entity.id
_entity.type
_entity.pdbx_description
1 polymer ?
#
loop_
_entity_poly.entity_id
_entity_poly.type
_entity_poly.pdbx_seq_one_letter_code
_entity_poly.pdbx_strand_id
1 'polypeptide(L)'
;MEKPLYPGCDEFSILGFLLELMNVKVTCKMTNVAMDMILNLFSHAFKDANLPKNHYEAKKYLRTLGLGYESIHACKHDCALFWKEYKNLENCPVCSTSRYEENVKGKKKPVKVLHYFPITSRLKRLYASRHTAKEMLWHDQQRIKEEGILRHPADGKAWKHFDTLYTDFSNDLRNVLLGLASDGFNPFGAMRLSYNDARFYVPPSLFETFILYLIEMNSYH
;
A
#
# COMPACT_ATOMS: atom_id res chain seq x y z
N MET A 1 -19.82 8.23 -4.06
CA MET A 1 -21.18 8.09 -3.52
C MET A 1 -21.09 7.20 -2.31
N GLU A 2 -21.12 7.80 -1.14
CA GLU A 2 -21.09 7.09 0.14
C GLU A 2 -22.54 6.78 0.52
N LYS A 3 -22.87 5.50 0.68
CA LYS A 3 -24.19 5.09 1.16
C LYS A 3 -24.22 5.35 2.68
N PRO A 4 -25.21 6.10 3.20
CA PRO A 4 -25.33 6.35 4.63
C PRO A 4 -25.56 5.04 5.37
N LEU A 5 -25.16 4.99 6.64
CA LEU A 5 -25.29 3.78 7.48
C LEU A 5 -26.76 3.33 7.60
N TYR A 6 -27.67 4.28 7.75
CA TYR A 6 -29.13 4.09 7.73
C TYR A 6 -29.80 5.33 7.13
N PRO A 7 -31.08 5.27 6.73
CA PRO A 7 -31.79 6.42 6.17
C PRO A 7 -31.78 7.61 7.14
N GLY A 8 -31.25 8.76 6.69
CA GLY A 8 -31.11 9.98 7.51
C GLY A 8 -29.85 10.04 8.40
N CYS A 9 -28.89 9.11 8.22
CA CYS A 9 -27.60 9.21 8.89
C CYS A 9 -26.65 10.14 8.10
N ASP A 10 -26.40 11.32 8.66
CA ASP A 10 -25.47 12.30 8.07
C ASP A 10 -24.04 12.16 8.61
N GLU A 11 -23.87 11.49 9.75
CA GLU A 11 -22.58 11.34 10.44
C GLU A 11 -21.73 10.20 9.84
N PHE A 12 -22.35 9.06 9.54
CA PHE A 12 -21.64 7.88 9.09
C PHE A 12 -22.13 7.36 7.74
N SER A 13 -21.19 7.15 6.83
CA SER A 13 -21.35 6.20 5.74
C SER A 13 -21.04 4.77 6.19
N ILE A 14 -21.54 3.77 5.46
CA ILE A 14 -21.23 2.35 5.73
C ILE A 14 -19.71 2.11 5.74
N LEU A 15 -19.00 2.75 4.81
CA LEU A 15 -17.55 2.67 4.74
C LEU A 15 -16.88 3.35 5.93
N GLY A 16 -17.29 4.59 6.25
CA GLY A 16 -16.76 5.33 7.39
C GLY A 16 -16.91 4.56 8.70
N PHE A 17 -18.12 4.06 8.97
CA PHE A 17 -18.41 3.23 10.14
C PHE A 17 -17.53 1.98 10.21
N LEU A 18 -17.39 1.24 9.10
CA LEU A 18 -16.53 0.05 9.06
C LEU A 18 -15.05 0.36 9.26
N LEU A 19 -14.57 1.49 8.74
CA LEU A 19 -13.18 1.91 8.93
C LEU A 19 -12.89 2.27 10.38
N GLU A 20 -13.78 3.02 11.03
CA GLU A 20 -13.64 3.33 12.45
C GLU A 20 -13.70 2.07 13.31
N LEU A 21 -14.61 1.16 13.02
CA LEU A 21 -14.73 -0.09 13.74
C LEU A 21 -13.46 -0.96 13.60
N MET A 22 -12.87 -1.01 12.41
CA MET A 22 -11.59 -1.66 12.18
C MET A 22 -10.42 -0.96 12.88
N ASN A 23 -10.46 0.37 12.97
CA ASN A 23 -9.48 1.16 13.71
C ASN A 23 -9.56 0.89 15.22
N VAL A 24 -10.77 0.84 15.78
CA VAL A 24 -11.02 0.47 17.18
C VAL A 24 -10.50 -0.93 17.45
N LYS A 25 -10.78 -1.89 16.56
CA LYS A 25 -10.27 -3.27 16.68
C LYS A 25 -8.75 -3.29 16.84
N VAL A 26 -8.02 -2.56 15.98
CA VAL A 26 -6.55 -2.53 15.99
C VAL A 26 -6.04 -1.80 17.23
N THR A 27 -6.61 -0.63 17.53
CA THR A 27 -6.22 0.22 18.66
C THR A 27 -6.39 -0.50 19.99
N CYS A 28 -7.53 -1.16 20.18
CA CYS A 28 -7.86 -1.91 21.39
C CYS A 28 -7.35 -3.36 21.37
N LYS A 29 -6.62 -3.78 20.33
CA LYS A 29 -6.10 -5.15 20.15
C LYS A 29 -7.18 -6.24 20.30
N MET A 30 -8.37 -5.96 19.78
CA MET A 30 -9.52 -6.86 19.89
C MET A 30 -9.29 -8.14 19.09
N THR A 31 -9.70 -9.27 19.67
CA THR A 31 -9.64 -10.56 18.98
C THR A 31 -10.61 -10.59 17.79
N ASN A 32 -10.36 -11.46 16.81
CA ASN A 32 -11.30 -11.64 15.70
C ASN A 32 -12.65 -12.13 16.20
N VAL A 33 -12.68 -12.98 17.25
CA VAL A 33 -13.93 -13.48 17.85
C VAL A 33 -14.77 -12.34 18.41
N ALA A 34 -14.17 -11.43 19.17
CA ALA A 34 -14.88 -10.25 19.70
C ALA A 34 -15.41 -9.37 18.55
N MET A 35 -14.60 -9.19 17.51
CA MET A 35 -14.99 -8.42 16.33
C MET A 35 -16.14 -9.08 15.57
N ASP A 36 -16.13 -10.40 15.43
CA ASP A 36 -17.21 -11.15 14.78
C ASP A 36 -18.52 -11.02 15.56
N MET A 37 -18.47 -11.09 16.90
CA MET A 37 -19.65 -10.87 17.75
C MET A 37 -20.25 -9.47 17.56
N ILE A 38 -19.40 -8.44 17.52
CA ILE A 38 -19.84 -7.04 17.35
C ILE A 38 -20.40 -6.79 15.96
N LEU A 39 -19.73 -7.26 14.90
CA LEU A 39 -20.23 -7.14 13.53
C LEU A 39 -21.55 -7.89 13.34
N ASN A 40 -21.67 -9.06 13.96
CA ASN A 40 -22.91 -9.80 13.95
C ASN A 40 -24.04 -9.00 14.63
N LEU A 41 -23.80 -8.42 15.81
CA LEU A 41 -24.76 -7.56 16.48
C LEU A 41 -25.17 -6.35 15.61
N PHE A 42 -24.20 -5.66 15.02
CA PHE A 42 -24.49 -4.50 14.15
C PHE A 42 -25.22 -4.89 12.86
N SER A 43 -24.93 -6.05 12.28
CA SER A 43 -25.68 -6.54 11.11
C SER A 43 -27.16 -6.79 11.41
N HIS A 44 -27.49 -7.15 12.67
CA HIS A 44 -28.87 -7.30 13.13
C HIS A 44 -29.53 -5.95 13.47
N ALA A 45 -28.77 -5.01 14.03
CA ALA A 45 -29.25 -3.67 14.36
C ALA A 45 -29.50 -2.81 13.11
N PHE A 46 -28.61 -2.88 12.12
CA PHE A 46 -28.64 -2.08 10.90
C PHE A 46 -28.94 -2.95 9.67
N LYS A 47 -30.16 -3.48 9.57
CA LYS A 47 -30.56 -4.41 8.49
C LYS A 47 -30.42 -3.79 7.09
N ASP A 48 -30.69 -2.49 6.96
CA ASP A 48 -30.65 -1.77 5.67
C ASP A 48 -29.22 -1.45 5.18
N ALA A 49 -28.25 -1.49 6.10
CA ALA A 49 -26.85 -1.18 5.82
C ALA A 49 -26.13 -2.31 5.08
N ASN A 50 -26.62 -3.56 5.19
CA ASN A 50 -25.95 -4.76 4.68
C ASN A 50 -24.48 -4.84 5.13
N LEU A 51 -24.24 -4.65 6.44
CA LEU A 51 -22.90 -4.72 7.02
C LEU A 51 -22.32 -6.15 6.95
N PRO A 52 -20.99 -6.30 6.79
CA PRO A 52 -20.29 -7.57 6.94
C PRO A 52 -20.61 -8.25 8.27
N LYS A 53 -20.79 -9.58 8.25
CA LYS A 53 -21.19 -10.35 9.45
C LYS A 53 -20.02 -10.74 10.34
N ASN A 54 -18.81 -10.66 9.81
CA ASN A 54 -17.59 -11.06 10.50
C ASN A 54 -16.38 -10.29 9.94
N HIS A 55 -15.26 -10.35 10.67
CA HIS A 55 -14.03 -9.66 10.36
C HIS A 55 -13.44 -10.06 9.00
N TYR A 56 -13.63 -11.31 8.57
CA TYR A 56 -13.16 -11.76 7.25
C TYR A 56 -13.92 -11.06 6.12
N GLU A 57 -15.25 -11.01 6.20
CA GLU A 57 -16.09 -10.28 5.24
C GLU A 57 -15.80 -8.78 5.26
N ALA A 58 -15.60 -8.20 6.44
CA ALA A 58 -15.23 -6.78 6.56
C ALA A 58 -13.90 -6.50 5.86
N LYS A 59 -12.88 -7.35 6.08
CA LYS A 59 -11.61 -7.25 5.37
C LYS A 59 -11.76 -7.45 3.87
N LYS A 60 -12.61 -8.38 3.43
CA LYS A 60 -12.90 -8.62 2.01
C LYS A 60 -13.57 -7.39 1.37
N TYR A 61 -14.53 -6.78 2.05
CA TYR A 61 -15.20 -5.55 1.61
C TYR A 61 -14.21 -4.38 1.48
N LEU A 62 -13.32 -4.18 2.45
CA LEU A 62 -12.28 -3.13 2.34
C LEU A 62 -11.31 -3.41 1.18
N ARG A 63 -11.00 -4.69 0.91
CA ARG A 63 -10.18 -5.06 -0.25
C ARG A 63 -10.85 -4.71 -1.58
N THR A 64 -12.16 -4.91 -1.73
CA THR A 64 -12.88 -4.56 -2.98
C THR A 64 -12.90 -3.06 -3.23
N LEU A 65 -12.79 -2.25 -2.17
CA LEU A 65 -12.66 -0.79 -2.26
C LEU A 65 -11.23 -0.31 -2.54
N GLY A 66 -10.29 -1.24 -2.73
CA GLY A 66 -8.89 -0.90 -3.02
C GLY A 66 -8.08 -0.44 -1.79
N LEU A 67 -8.61 -0.68 -0.60
CA LEU A 67 -7.90 -0.54 0.68
C LEU A 67 -7.20 -1.85 1.08
N GLY A 68 -7.15 -2.81 0.14
CA GLY A 68 -6.44 -4.07 0.29
C GLY A 68 -4.95 -3.96 0.05
N TYR A 69 -4.28 -5.06 0.37
CA TYR A 69 -2.89 -5.33 0.02
C TYR A 69 -2.79 -6.72 -0.63
N GLU A 70 -1.70 -6.93 -1.35
CA GLU A 70 -1.25 -8.20 -1.89
C GLU A 70 -0.12 -8.73 -1.01
N SER A 71 -0.18 -10.02 -0.67
CA SER A 71 0.89 -10.67 0.07
C SER A 71 1.87 -11.29 -0.93
N ILE A 72 3.10 -10.79 -0.92
CA ILE A 72 4.23 -11.30 -1.72
C ILE A 72 5.19 -11.97 -0.75
N HIS A 73 5.59 -13.21 -1.03
CA HIS A 73 6.56 -13.89 -0.15
C HIS A 73 7.96 -13.34 -0.45
N ALA A 74 8.81 -13.25 0.57
CA ALA A 74 10.18 -12.79 0.44
C ALA A 74 11.15 -13.85 0.97
N CYS A 75 12.37 -13.85 0.44
CA CYS A 75 13.44 -14.68 0.97
C CYS A 75 13.75 -14.29 2.42
N LYS A 76 14.12 -15.28 3.25
CA LYS A 76 14.57 -15.08 4.64
C LYS A 76 15.70 -14.03 4.75
N HIS A 77 16.59 -14.01 3.77
CA HIS A 77 17.76 -13.15 3.69
C HIS A 77 17.56 -11.94 2.75
N ASP A 78 16.31 -11.62 2.39
CA ASP A 78 15.96 -10.49 1.52
C ASP A 78 16.60 -10.48 0.12
N CYS A 79 17.13 -11.62 -0.33
CA CYS A 79 17.79 -11.73 -1.63
C CYS A 79 16.83 -11.59 -2.83
N ALA A 80 15.56 -12.00 -2.65
CA ALA A 80 14.57 -12.01 -3.73
C ALA A 80 13.14 -11.99 -3.18
N LEU A 81 12.22 -11.45 -3.99
CA LEU A 81 10.78 -11.60 -3.82
C LEU A 81 10.28 -12.75 -4.68
N PHE A 82 9.42 -13.60 -4.12
CA PHE A 82 8.73 -14.67 -4.85
C PHE A 82 7.55 -14.07 -5.62
N TRP A 83 7.88 -13.32 -6.68
CA TRP A 83 6.94 -12.56 -7.50
C TRP A 83 7.25 -12.73 -8.99
N LYS A 84 6.24 -12.48 -9.85
CA LYS A 84 6.28 -12.76 -11.29
C LYS A 84 6.89 -14.13 -11.61
N GLU A 85 8.05 -14.17 -12.26
CA GLU A 85 8.81 -15.37 -12.62
C GLU A 85 9.17 -16.26 -11.42
N TYR A 86 9.41 -15.68 -10.25
CA TYR A 86 9.75 -16.43 -9.03
C TYR A 86 8.52 -16.83 -8.20
N LYS A 87 7.30 -16.53 -8.66
CA LYS A 87 6.07 -16.75 -7.88
C LYS A 87 5.85 -18.21 -7.48
N ASN A 88 6.27 -19.15 -8.32
CA ASN A 88 6.06 -20.59 -8.13
C ASN A 88 7.29 -21.31 -7.54
N LEU A 89 8.40 -20.61 -7.30
CA LEU A 89 9.58 -21.22 -6.68
C LEU A 89 9.32 -21.53 -5.20
N GLU A 90 9.83 -22.69 -4.76
CA GLU A 90 9.87 -23.07 -3.35
C GLU A 90 11.16 -22.64 -2.66
N ASN A 91 12.25 -22.43 -3.41
CA ASN A 91 13.54 -21.99 -2.88
C ASN A 91 13.97 -20.67 -3.53
N CYS A 92 14.70 -19.86 -2.79
CA CYS A 92 15.23 -18.59 -3.29
C CYS A 92 16.21 -18.86 -4.45
N PRO A 93 16.07 -18.17 -5.60
CA PRO A 93 16.96 -18.36 -6.75
C PRO A 93 18.42 -17.93 -6.47
N VAL A 94 18.65 -17.08 -5.47
CA VAL A 94 19.97 -16.52 -5.15
C VAL A 94 20.71 -17.33 -4.08
N CYS A 95 20.04 -17.65 -2.97
CA CYS A 95 20.68 -18.30 -1.81
C CYS A 95 20.13 -19.70 -1.49
N SER A 96 19.27 -20.24 -2.36
CA SER A 96 18.66 -21.57 -2.25
C SER A 96 17.88 -21.84 -0.95
N THR A 97 17.67 -20.82 -0.13
CA THR A 97 16.92 -20.94 1.13
C THR A 97 15.43 -21.17 0.84
N SER A 98 14.80 -22.03 1.63
CA SER A 98 13.38 -22.33 1.51
C SER A 98 12.52 -21.07 1.71
N ARG A 99 11.50 -20.95 0.87
CA ARG A 99 10.40 -19.99 0.98
C ARG A 99 9.53 -20.24 2.21
N TYR A 100 9.45 -21.49 2.64
CA TYR A 100 8.54 -21.97 3.68
C TYR A 100 9.29 -22.55 4.89
N GLU A 101 8.74 -22.30 6.07
CA GLU A 101 9.02 -23.03 7.30
C GLU A 101 7.88 -24.03 7.55
N GLU A 102 8.23 -25.25 7.95
CA GLU A 102 7.25 -26.29 8.30
C GLU A 102 7.07 -26.36 9.80
N ASN A 103 5.80 -26.32 10.24
CA ASN A 103 5.47 -26.57 11.64
C ASN A 103 5.47 -28.08 11.93
N VAL A 104 5.46 -28.45 13.22
CA VAL A 104 5.37 -29.84 13.73
C VAL A 104 4.19 -30.64 13.11
N LYS A 105 3.16 -29.94 12.60
CA LYS A 105 1.98 -30.51 11.93
C LYS A 105 2.10 -30.59 10.39
N GLY A 106 3.30 -30.38 9.82
CA GLY A 106 3.56 -30.41 8.37
C GLY A 106 2.98 -29.24 7.57
N LYS A 107 2.47 -28.19 8.24
CA LYS A 107 1.92 -27.00 7.55
C LYS A 107 3.05 -26.07 7.12
N LYS A 108 3.21 -25.89 5.80
CA LYS A 108 4.12 -24.89 5.18
C LYS A 108 3.59 -23.48 5.43
N LYS A 109 4.40 -22.63 6.07
CA LYS A 109 4.14 -21.20 6.29
C LYS A 109 5.26 -20.40 5.64
N PRO A 110 4.97 -19.33 4.88
CA PRO A 110 6.03 -18.51 4.30
C PRO A 110 6.87 -17.87 5.40
N VAL A 111 8.19 -17.88 5.21
CA VAL A 111 9.15 -17.34 6.19
C VAL A 111 8.99 -15.83 6.35
N LYS A 112 8.89 -15.12 5.22
CA LYS A 112 8.73 -13.66 5.19
C LYS A 112 7.65 -13.27 4.18
N VAL A 113 6.82 -12.30 4.54
CA VAL A 113 5.73 -11.79 3.70
C VAL A 113 5.83 -10.26 3.64
N LEU A 114 5.96 -9.73 2.42
CA LEU A 114 5.80 -8.34 2.07
C LEU A 114 4.33 -8.06 1.76
N HIS A 115 3.79 -6.99 2.35
CA HIS A 115 2.45 -6.50 2.02
C HIS A 115 2.57 -5.37 0.99
N TYR A 116 2.31 -5.70 -0.27
CA TYR A 116 2.34 -4.76 -1.39
C TYR A 116 0.98 -4.08 -1.54
N PHE A 117 0.98 -2.76 -1.67
CA PHE A 117 -0.24 -2.00 -1.95
C PHE A 117 -0.27 -1.63 -3.44
N PRO A 118 -1.21 -2.16 -4.24
CA PRO A 118 -1.22 -1.95 -5.69
C PRO A 118 -1.34 -0.48 -6.07
N ILE A 119 -0.22 0.09 -6.54
CA ILE A 119 -0.09 1.52 -6.84
C ILE A 119 -0.97 1.91 -8.03
N THR A 120 -0.99 1.10 -9.09
CA THR A 120 -1.77 1.38 -10.30
C THR A 120 -3.25 1.60 -10.00
N SER A 121 -3.85 0.78 -9.15
CA SER A 121 -5.26 0.91 -8.78
C SER A 121 -5.55 2.21 -8.01
N ARG A 122 -4.57 2.66 -7.21
CA ARG A 122 -4.66 3.90 -6.43
C ARG A 122 -4.51 5.13 -7.31
N LEU A 123 -3.53 5.14 -8.21
CA LEU A 123 -3.34 6.22 -9.18
C LEU A 123 -4.58 6.38 -10.07
N LYS A 124 -5.15 5.28 -10.57
CA LYS A 124 -6.42 5.32 -11.34
C LYS A 124 -7.55 5.99 -10.56
N ARG A 125 -7.68 5.72 -9.26
CA ARG A 125 -8.69 6.37 -8.40
C ARG A 125 -8.42 7.87 -8.22
N LEU A 126 -7.16 8.27 -8.06
CA LEU A 126 -6.78 9.69 -7.95
C LEU A 126 -7.14 10.48 -9.21
N TYR A 127 -6.95 9.90 -10.40
CA TYR A 127 -7.36 10.54 -11.65
C TYR A 127 -8.86 10.44 -11.95
N ALA A 128 -9.60 9.53 -11.32
CA ALA A 128 -11.03 9.37 -11.54
C ALA A 128 -11.88 10.49 -10.91
N SER A 129 -11.38 11.18 -9.89
CA SER A 129 -12.07 12.31 -9.27
C SER A 129 -11.55 13.64 -9.82
N ARG A 130 -12.46 14.51 -10.27
CA ARG A 130 -12.12 15.83 -10.82
C ARG A 130 -11.30 16.69 -9.85
N HIS A 131 -11.54 16.56 -8.55
CA HIS A 131 -10.87 17.35 -7.52
C HIS A 131 -9.43 16.87 -7.36
N THR A 132 -9.23 15.57 -7.12
CA THR A 132 -7.89 15.00 -6.93
C THR A 132 -7.08 14.99 -8.22
N ALA A 133 -7.71 14.85 -9.39
CA ALA A 133 -7.01 14.93 -10.68
C ALA A 133 -6.36 16.30 -10.90
N LYS A 134 -6.99 17.40 -10.46
CA LYS A 134 -6.38 18.74 -10.50
C LYS A 134 -5.12 18.80 -9.64
N GLU A 135 -5.18 18.25 -8.42
CA GLU A 135 -4.03 18.18 -7.52
C GLU A 135 -2.90 17.33 -8.11
N MET A 136 -3.22 16.21 -8.77
CA MET A 136 -2.24 15.37 -9.45
C MET A 136 -1.48 16.12 -10.57
N LEU A 137 -2.12 17.07 -11.23
CA LEU A 137 -1.55 17.90 -12.30
C LEU A 137 -0.91 19.21 -11.81
N TRP A 138 -1.03 19.50 -10.51
CA TRP A 138 -0.59 20.78 -9.92
C TRP A 138 0.90 21.05 -10.18
N HIS A 139 1.71 19.99 -10.11
CA HIS A 139 3.17 20.05 -10.24
C HIS A 139 3.66 20.67 -11.55
N ASP A 140 2.85 20.65 -12.61
CA ASP A 140 3.14 21.36 -13.85
C ASP A 140 2.25 22.58 -14.09
N GLN A 141 0.93 22.45 -13.88
CA GLN A 141 -0.03 23.47 -14.30
C GLN A 141 -0.09 24.70 -13.39
N GLN A 142 0.19 24.53 -12.09
CA GLN A 142 -0.05 25.56 -11.07
C GLN A 142 1.20 25.89 -10.24
N ARG A 143 2.28 25.11 -10.40
CA ARG A 143 3.54 25.34 -9.71
C ARG A 143 4.22 26.62 -10.23
N ILE A 144 4.65 27.47 -9.30
CA ILE A 144 5.51 28.63 -9.58
C ILE A 144 6.95 28.12 -9.76
N LYS A 145 7.50 28.31 -10.97
CA LYS A 145 8.87 27.92 -11.32
C LYS A 145 9.81 29.11 -11.07
N GLU A 146 10.51 29.12 -9.94
CA GLU A 146 11.46 30.17 -9.58
C GLU A 146 12.86 29.56 -9.42
N GLU A 147 13.85 30.13 -10.12
CA GLU A 147 15.20 29.59 -10.08
C GLU A 147 15.84 29.77 -8.71
N GLY A 148 16.48 28.70 -8.22
CA GLY A 148 17.14 28.67 -6.91
C GLY A 148 16.21 28.42 -5.70
N ILE A 149 14.89 28.30 -5.88
CA ILE A 149 13.95 28.01 -4.78
C ILE A 149 13.34 26.61 -4.94
N LEU A 150 13.40 25.80 -3.87
CA LEU A 150 12.78 24.49 -3.80
C LEU A 150 11.43 24.57 -3.07
N ARG A 151 10.32 24.69 -3.79
CA ARG A 151 8.96 24.72 -3.23
C ARG A 151 8.25 23.37 -3.34
N HIS A 152 8.64 22.57 -4.31
CA HIS A 152 8.08 21.27 -4.64
C HIS A 152 9.20 20.30 -5.06
N PRO A 153 9.06 18.97 -4.87
CA PRO A 153 10.04 17.99 -5.36
C PRO A 153 10.42 18.14 -6.84
N ALA A 154 9.49 18.63 -7.67
CA ALA A 154 9.71 18.92 -9.10
C ALA A 154 10.69 20.10 -9.37
N ASP A 155 10.99 20.93 -8.37
CA ASP A 155 12.04 21.96 -8.46
C ASP A 155 13.44 21.33 -8.28
N GLY A 156 13.51 20.12 -7.73
CA GLY A 156 14.74 19.43 -7.41
C GLY A 156 15.55 19.04 -8.65
N LYS A 157 16.88 19.06 -8.51
CA LYS A 157 17.81 18.70 -9.60
C LYS A 157 17.55 17.30 -10.17
N ALA A 158 17.18 16.34 -9.31
CA ALA A 158 16.89 14.97 -9.74
C ALA A 158 15.69 14.90 -10.67
N TRP A 159 14.62 15.63 -10.36
CA TRP A 159 13.42 15.67 -11.21
C TRP A 159 13.73 16.36 -12.55
N LYS A 160 14.36 17.55 -12.51
CA LYS A 160 14.76 18.26 -13.73
C LYS A 160 15.66 17.39 -14.61
N HIS A 161 16.61 16.65 -14.02
CA HIS A 161 17.48 15.74 -14.76
C HIS A 161 16.70 14.57 -15.40
N PHE A 162 15.74 13.98 -14.68
CA PHE A 162 14.87 12.94 -15.23
C PHE A 162 14.08 13.45 -16.44
N ASP A 163 13.48 14.64 -16.33
CA ASP A 163 12.71 15.26 -17.43
C ASP A 163 13.59 15.51 -18.67
N THR A 164 14.89 15.82 -18.48
CA THR A 164 15.83 15.96 -19.62
C THR A 164 16.17 14.65 -20.30
N LEU A 165 16.13 13.52 -19.58
CA LEU A 165 16.46 12.20 -20.12
C LEU A 165 15.25 11.53 -20.78
N TYR A 166 14.05 11.79 -20.27
CA TYR A 166 12.81 11.13 -20.68
C TYR A 166 11.76 12.15 -21.11
N THR A 167 12.04 12.91 -22.17
CA THR A 167 11.18 14.00 -22.64
C THR A 167 9.76 13.53 -22.99
N ASP A 168 9.62 12.36 -23.59
CA ASP A 168 8.32 11.77 -23.93
C ASP A 168 7.48 11.48 -22.68
N PHE A 169 8.14 11.09 -21.59
CA PHE A 169 7.49 10.90 -20.30
C PHE A 169 7.10 12.24 -19.66
N SER A 170 8.00 13.23 -19.65
CA SER A 170 7.70 14.54 -19.05
C SER A 170 6.64 15.32 -19.83
N ASN A 171 6.44 15.04 -21.12
CA ASN A 171 5.45 15.72 -21.96
C ASN A 171 3.99 15.37 -21.59
N ASP A 172 3.72 14.18 -21.03
CA ASP A 172 2.39 13.86 -20.52
C ASP A 172 2.29 14.23 -19.04
N LEU A 173 1.54 15.30 -18.76
CA LEU A 173 1.32 15.85 -17.42
C LEU A 173 0.66 14.85 -16.44
N ARG A 174 0.05 13.78 -16.96
CA ARG A 174 -0.56 12.71 -16.14
C ARG A 174 0.45 11.68 -15.67
N ASN A 175 1.68 11.77 -16.14
CA ASN A 175 2.75 10.91 -15.66
C ASN A 175 3.15 11.32 -14.24
N VAL A 176 3.32 10.32 -13.38
CA VAL A 176 3.58 10.50 -11.96
C VAL A 176 4.97 9.98 -11.65
N LEU A 177 5.84 10.85 -11.16
CA LEU A 177 7.13 10.44 -10.59
C LEU A 177 6.93 10.09 -9.12
N LEU A 178 7.27 8.86 -8.75
CA LEU A 178 7.23 8.39 -7.37
C LEU A 178 8.64 8.44 -6.79
N GLY A 179 8.84 9.35 -5.84
CA GLY A 179 10.07 9.42 -5.05
C GLY A 179 10.00 8.51 -3.82
N LEU A 180 11.06 7.77 -3.56
CA LEU A 180 11.25 7.10 -2.27
C LEU A 180 12.00 8.05 -1.34
N ALA A 181 11.39 8.36 -0.20
CA ALA A 181 12.04 9.06 0.89
C ALA A 181 12.00 8.18 2.13
N SER A 182 13.16 8.00 2.77
CA SER A 182 13.26 7.46 4.12
C SER A 182 13.76 8.57 5.03
N ASP A 183 12.92 9.11 5.90
CA ASP A 183 13.41 9.98 6.97
C ASP A 183 14.08 9.08 8.02
N GLY A 184 15.34 9.39 8.36
CA GLY A 184 16.08 8.79 9.47
C GLY A 184 15.69 7.37 9.88
N PHE A 185 15.74 6.40 8.95
CA PHE A 185 15.65 5.00 9.31
C PHE A 185 16.84 4.75 10.24
N ASN A 186 16.59 4.60 11.54
CA ASN A 186 17.61 4.33 12.53
C ASN A 186 17.63 2.82 12.80
N PRO A 187 18.35 2.01 11.98
CA PRO A 187 18.38 0.56 12.13
C PRO A 187 19.01 0.11 13.47
N PHE A 188 19.60 1.02 14.26
CA PHE A 188 20.24 0.72 15.54
C PHE A 188 19.87 1.69 16.67
N GLY A 189 18.68 2.30 16.60
CA GLY A 189 18.21 3.27 17.59
C GLY A 189 17.61 2.62 18.83
N ALA A 190 18.43 2.37 19.83
CA ALA A 190 17.97 2.01 21.17
C ALA A 190 17.12 3.14 21.78
N MET A 191 15.79 3.08 21.63
CA MET A 191 14.89 3.65 22.63
C MET A 191 13.53 2.94 22.61
N ARG A 192 13.19 2.38 23.76
CA ARG A 192 12.07 1.50 24.02
C ARG A 192 10.73 2.15 23.70
N LEU A 193 9.98 1.60 22.74
CA LEU A 193 8.52 1.49 22.82
C LEU A 193 8.11 0.12 22.27
N SER A 194 7.49 -0.69 23.11
CA SER A 194 6.95 -1.99 22.73
C SER A 194 5.74 -1.81 21.81
N TYR A 195 5.97 -1.83 20.50
CA TYR A 195 4.93 -2.10 19.50
C TYR A 195 5.58 -2.86 18.35
N ASN A 196 4.92 -3.92 17.86
CA ASN A 196 5.48 -4.80 16.84
C ASN A 196 5.93 -3.99 15.62
N ASP A 197 7.25 -3.91 15.46
CA ASP A 197 7.94 -3.23 14.37
C ASP A 197 7.46 -3.73 13.01
N ALA A 198 6.73 -2.88 12.27
CA ALA A 198 6.67 -2.99 10.82
C ALA A 198 8.02 -2.52 10.26
N ARG A 199 8.99 -3.43 10.21
CA ARG A 199 10.28 -3.20 9.54
C ARG A 199 10.04 -3.15 8.03
N PHE A 200 9.89 -1.95 7.47
CA PHE A 200 10.09 -1.73 6.05
C PHE A 200 11.59 -1.69 5.78
N TYR A 201 12.21 -2.86 5.58
CA TYR A 201 13.58 -2.93 5.09
C TYR A 201 13.53 -2.86 3.55
N VAL A 202 14.07 -1.79 2.98
CA VAL A 202 14.48 -1.75 1.56
C VAL A 202 15.97 -2.10 1.57
N PRO A 203 16.37 -3.32 1.15
CA PRO A 203 17.78 -3.66 0.99
C PRO A 203 18.47 -2.63 0.09
N PRO A 204 19.74 -2.25 0.39
CA PRO A 204 20.52 -1.38 -0.48
C PRO A 204 20.62 -1.90 -1.93
N SER A 205 20.57 -3.23 -2.12
CA SER A 205 20.52 -3.88 -3.43
C SER A 205 19.18 -3.78 -4.16
N LEU A 206 18.11 -3.33 -3.49
CA LEU A 206 16.78 -3.09 -4.05
C LEU A 206 16.49 -1.60 -4.23
N PHE A 207 17.39 -0.69 -3.85
CA PHE A 207 17.21 0.75 -4.08
C PHE A 207 17.33 1.10 -5.56
N GLU A 208 18.21 0.42 -6.30
CA GLU A 208 18.26 0.49 -7.76
C GLU A 208 17.13 -0.33 -8.41
N THR A 209 16.74 -1.47 -7.84
CA THR A 209 15.69 -2.33 -8.42
C THR A 209 14.27 -1.78 -8.24
N PHE A 210 13.98 -1.02 -7.18
CA PHE A 210 12.68 -0.35 -7.01
C PHE A 210 12.52 0.88 -7.90
N ILE A 211 13.62 1.58 -8.21
CA ILE A 211 13.66 2.65 -9.21
C ILE A 211 13.49 2.04 -10.62
N LEU A 212 14.15 0.90 -10.90
CA LEU A 212 14.02 0.19 -12.18
C LEU A 212 12.60 -0.36 -12.40
N TYR A 213 11.91 -0.84 -11.35
CA TYR A 213 10.59 -1.45 -11.52
C TYR A 213 9.47 -0.46 -11.91
N LEU A 214 9.68 0.84 -11.72
CA LEU A 214 8.77 1.87 -12.24
C LEU A 214 9.14 2.32 -13.66
N ILE A 215 10.37 2.07 -14.11
CA ILE A 215 10.85 2.37 -15.47
C ILE A 215 10.56 1.20 -16.43
N GLU A 216 10.49 -0.04 -15.95
CA GLU A 216 10.34 -1.25 -16.80
C GLU A 216 8.91 -1.59 -17.26
N MET A 217 7.90 -0.77 -16.92
CA MET A 217 6.53 -0.96 -17.42
C MET A 217 6.31 -0.44 -18.86
N ASN A 218 7.35 0.08 -19.53
CA ASN A 218 7.24 0.63 -20.89
C ASN A 218 8.30 0.10 -21.87
N SER A 219 8.62 -1.18 -21.79
CA SER A 219 9.40 -1.84 -22.85
C SER A 219 9.03 -3.31 -22.98
N TYR A 220 7.76 -3.57 -23.29
CA TYR A 220 7.35 -4.80 -23.98
C TYR A 220 6.26 -4.45 -25.00
N HIS A 221 6.76 -4.09 -26.19
CA HIS A 221 6.14 -3.98 -27.53
C HIS A 221 4.92 -3.09 -27.72
#